data_AF-A0A183HBP8-F1
#
_entry.id   AF-A0A183HBP8-F1
#
_cell.length_a   1.000
_cell.length_b   1.000
_cell.length_c   1.000
_cell.angle_alpha   90.00
_cell.angle_beta   90.00
_cell.angle_gamma   90.00
#
_symmetry.space_group_name_H-M   'P 1'
#
loop_
_entity.id
_entity.type
_entity.pdbx_description
1 polymer ?
#
loop_
_entity_poly.entity_id
_entity_poly.type
_entity_poly.pdbx_seq_one_letter_code
_entity_poly.pdbx_strand_id
1 'polypeptide(L)'
;MLLSWLRLAAKRTDIRPLHKRILTDNVLDKLYSMTVISLIGGALCMTSVAMVNIVMYYKVVKPVREADRERLEKDLIEADEAGFSLKV
;
A
#
# COMPACT_ATOMS: atom_id res chain seq x y z
N MET A 1 1.91 -0.15 22.77
CA MET A 1 2.69 -1.24 23.38
C MET A 1 2.30 -2.64 22.86
N LEU A 2 1.90 -2.78 21.58
CA LEU A 2 1.54 -4.08 20.98
C LEU A 2 2.75 -4.81 20.35
N LEU A 3 3.69 -4.06 19.76
CA LEU A 3 4.89 -4.61 19.12
C LEU A 3 5.89 -5.25 20.12
N SER A 4 5.87 -4.80 21.38
CA SER A 4 6.68 -5.35 22.47
C SER A 4 6.27 -6.78 22.89
N TRP A 5 5.02 -7.17 22.65
CA TRP A 5 4.53 -8.53 22.94
C TRP A 5 4.98 -9.55 21.90
N LEU A 6 5.18 -9.11 20.66
CA LEU A 6 5.54 -9.98 19.54
C LEU A 6 6.99 -10.49 19.59
N ARG A 7 7.81 -10.07 20.58
CA ARG A 7 9.18 -10.59 20.81
C ARG A 7 10.10 -10.59 19.57
N LEU A 8 9.78 -9.84 18.51
CA LEU A 8 10.62 -9.71 17.31
C LEU A 8 12.00 -9.09 17.61
N ALA A 9 12.20 -8.51 18.79
CA ALA A 9 13.46 -7.95 19.29
C ALA A 9 13.82 -8.49 20.70
N ALA A 10 13.64 -9.78 20.95
CA ALA A 10 14.03 -10.38 22.23
C ALA A 10 15.56 -10.38 22.39
N LYS A 11 16.04 -9.78 23.48
CA LYS A 11 17.47 -9.65 23.83
C LYS A 11 18.13 -11.04 23.93
N ARG A 12 19.11 -11.34 23.06
CA ARG A 12 19.92 -12.56 23.15
C ARG A 12 20.78 -12.54 24.43
N THR A 13 20.78 -13.63 25.19
CA THR A 13 21.65 -13.80 26.35
C THR A 13 23.07 -14.11 25.90
N ASP A 14 23.91 -13.08 25.75
CA ASP A 14 25.31 -13.23 25.30
C ASP A 14 26.31 -13.36 26.47
N ILE A 15 27.37 -14.15 26.29
CA ILE A 15 28.32 -14.60 27.35
C ILE A 15 29.62 -13.76 27.37
N ARG A 16 29.71 -12.70 26.54
CA ARG A 16 30.95 -11.90 26.33
C ARG A 16 31.18 -10.78 27.37
N PRO A 17 32.44 -10.31 27.56
CA PRO A 17 32.81 -9.33 28.59
C PRO A 17 32.17 -7.93 28.41
N LEU A 18 31.81 -7.30 29.55
CA LEU A 18 30.96 -6.10 29.66
C LEU A 18 31.42 -4.85 28.89
N HIS A 19 32.73 -4.59 28.81
CA HIS A 19 33.25 -3.36 28.18
C HIS A 19 33.05 -3.36 26.65
N LYS A 20 33.08 -4.53 25.99
CA LYS A 20 32.73 -4.67 24.56
C LYS A 20 31.22 -4.58 24.31
N ARG A 21 30.40 -4.78 25.36
CA ARG A 21 28.93 -4.83 25.33
C ARG A 21 28.28 -3.44 25.26
N ILE A 22 28.82 -2.47 25.99
CA ILE A 22 28.16 -1.18 26.21
C ILE A 22 28.21 -0.29 24.96
N LEU A 23 29.29 -0.36 24.18
CA LEU A 23 29.52 0.49 23.01
C LEU A 23 28.98 -0.11 21.72
N THR A 24 29.13 -1.42 21.51
CA THR A 24 28.77 -2.05 20.23
C THR A 24 27.36 -2.61 20.22
N ASP A 25 26.94 -3.35 21.26
CA ASP A 25 25.61 -4.00 21.27
C ASP A 25 24.48 -2.98 21.43
N ASN A 26 24.65 -1.96 22.28
CA ASN A 26 23.61 -0.96 22.49
C ASN A 26 23.30 -0.14 21.25
N VAL A 27 24.31 0.17 20.43
CA VAL A 27 24.12 0.92 19.18
C VAL A 27 23.52 0.01 18.11
N LEU A 28 23.97 -1.24 18.01
CA LEU A 28 23.47 -2.20 17.04
C LEU A 28 22.03 -2.64 17.33
N ASP A 29 21.68 -2.93 18.58
CA ASP A 29 20.32 -3.26 19.00
C ASP A 29 19.38 -2.07 18.81
N LYS A 30 19.85 -0.85 19.08
CA LYS A 30 19.07 0.37 18.85
C LYS A 30 18.83 0.61 17.36
N LEU A 31 19.85 0.43 16.52
CA LEU A 31 19.71 0.50 15.07
C LEU A 31 18.73 -0.56 14.55
N TYR A 32 18.87 -1.82 15.00
CA TYR A 32 17.97 -2.91 14.62
C TYR A 32 16.53 -2.65 15.03
N SER A 33 16.30 -2.19 16.26
CA SER A 33 14.96 -1.86 16.72
C SER A 33 14.36 -0.69 15.93
N MET A 34 15.14 0.35 15.66
CA MET A 34 14.71 1.50 14.85
C MET A 34 14.38 1.11 13.41
N THR A 35 15.18 0.25 12.77
CA THR A 35 14.92 -0.19 11.40
C THR A 35 13.67 -1.06 11.32
N VAL A 36 13.46 -1.98 12.27
CA VAL A 36 12.24 -2.80 12.32
C VAL A 36 11.00 -1.95 12.55
N ILE A 37 11.05 -0.99 13.48
CA ILE A 37 9.95 -0.04 13.72
C ILE A 37 9.66 0.80 12.47
N SER A 38 10.70 1.31 11.81
CA SER A 38 10.56 2.10 10.58
C SER A 38 9.99 1.27 9.43
N LEU A 39 10.38 0.00 9.28
CA LEU A 39 9.91 -0.87 8.20
C LEU A 39 8.44 -1.24 8.40
N ILE A 40 8.06 -1.59 9.63
CA ILE A 40 6.66 -1.88 9.98
C ILE A 40 5.80 -0.62 9.86
N GLY A 41 6.27 0.52 10.38
CA GLY A 41 5.57 1.80 10.29
C GLY A 41 5.41 2.25 8.83
N GLY A 42 6.46 2.11 8.03
CA GLY A 42 6.44 2.41 6.59
C GLY A 42 5.47 1.51 5.83
N ALA A 43 5.46 0.20 6.11
CA ALA A 43 4.51 -0.72 5.50
C ALA A 43 3.06 -0.34 5.84
N LEU A 44 2.76 0.00 7.10
CA LEU A 44 1.43 0.43 7.53
C LEU A 44 0.99 1.75 6.88
N CYS A 45 1.91 2.69 6.67
CA CYS A 45 1.61 3.93 5.96
C CYS A 45 1.35 3.69 4.47
N MET A 46 2.11 2.80 3.82
CA MET A 46 1.90 2.45 2.42
C MET A 46 0.56 1.73 2.22
N THR A 47 0.22 0.79 3.10
CA THR A 47 -1.06 0.07 3.02
C THR A 47 -2.25 0.99 3.27
N SER A 48 -2.14 1.98 4.15
CA SER A 48 -3.23 2.95 4.38
C SER A 48 -3.49 3.82 3.16
N VAL A 49 -2.44 4.35 2.52
CA VAL A 49 -2.57 5.16 1.29
C VAL A 49 -3.12 4.33 0.13
N ALA A 50 -2.64 3.10 -0.03
CA ALA A 50 -3.16 2.19 -1.05
C ALA A 50 -4.66 1.89 -0.82
N MET A 51 -5.06 1.62 0.42
CA MET A 51 -6.44 1.31 0.77
C MET A 51 -7.39 2.49 0.50
N VAL A 52 -6.98 3.72 0.85
CA VAL A 52 -7.76 4.93 0.55
C VAL A 52 -7.93 5.13 -0.95
N ASN A 53 -6.86 4.96 -1.73
CA ASN A 53 -6.93 5.08 -3.19
C ASN A 53 -7.84 4.03 -3.83
N ILE A 54 -7.80 2.78 -3.34
CA ILE A 54 -8.70 1.72 -3.82
C ILE A 54 -10.16 2.11 -3.54
N VAL A 55 -10.48 2.54 -2.32
CA VAL A 55 -11.84 2.95 -1.95
C VAL A 55 -12.31 4.13 -2.80
N MET A 56 -11.45 5.13 -2.99
CA MET A 56 -11.75 6.30 -3.82
C MET A 56 -11.98 5.92 -5.28
N TYR A 57 -11.17 5.01 -5.83
CA TYR A 57 -11.35 4.51 -7.19
C TYR A 57 -12.72 3.86 -7.37
N TYR A 58 -13.12 2.97 -6.45
CA TYR A 58 -14.42 2.31 -6.53
C TYR A 58 -15.60 3.26 -6.35
N LYS A 59 -15.50 4.23 -5.43
CA LYS A 59 -16.60 5.16 -5.13
C LYS A 59 -16.76 6.27 -6.16
N VAL A 60 -15.67 6.74 -6.75
CA VAL A 60 -15.67 7.98 -7.57
C VAL A 60 -15.30 7.68 -9.02
N VAL A 61 -14.18 7.00 -9.25
CA VAL A 61 -13.64 6.84 -10.62
C VAL A 61 -14.39 5.78 -11.42
N LYS A 62 -14.73 4.65 -10.80
CA LYS A 62 -15.47 3.55 -11.44
C LYS A 62 -16.83 4.00 -11.99
N PRO A 63 -17.72 4.66 -11.23
CA PRO A 63 -19.04 5.04 -11.75
C PRO A 63 -18.94 6.09 -12.87
N VAL A 64 -17.96 6.99 -12.81
CA VAL A 64 -17.73 7.97 -13.90
C VAL A 64 -17.32 7.25 -15.18
N ARG A 65 -16.40 6.28 -15.10
CA ARG A 65 -15.97 5.48 -16.26
C ARG A 65 -17.08 4.61 -16.84
N GLU A 66 -18.01 4.14 -16.01
CA GLU A 66 -19.18 3.39 -16.45
C GLU A 66 -20.15 4.30 -17.21
N ALA A 67 -20.45 5.48 -16.68
CA ALA A 67 -21.29 6.47 -17.37
C ALA A 67 -20.70 6.93 -18.71
N ASP A 68 -19.38 7.11 -18.77
CA ASP A 68 -18.68 7.45 -20.02
C ASP A 68 -18.71 6.29 -21.03
N ARG A 69 -18.63 5.04 -20.57
CA ARG A 69 -18.77 3.85 -21.42
C ARG A 69 -20.16 3.74 -22.02
N GLU A 70 -21.21 3.95 -21.22
CA GLU A 70 -22.59 3.89 -21.71
C GLU A 70 -22.88 4.95 -22.78
N ARG A 71 -22.26 6.14 -22.66
CA ARG A 71 -22.32 7.17 -23.71
C ARG A 71 -21.60 6.72 -24.97
N LEU A 72 -20.39 6.18 -24.82
CA LEU A 72 -19.61 5.68 -25.95
C LEU A 72 -20.34 4.55 -26.70
N GLU A 73 -21.01 3.65 -25.98
CA GLU A 73 -21.79 2.57 -26.59
C GLU A 73 -22.99 3.09 -27.39
N LYS A 74 -23.67 4.15 -26.90
CA LYS A 74 -24.75 4.79 -27.64
C LYS A 74 -24.25 5.47 -28.91
N ASP A 75 -23.14 6.21 -28.82
CA ASP A 75 -22.54 6.89 -29.97
C ASP A 75 -22.09 5.89 -31.05
N LEU A 76 -21.59 4.72 -30.63
CA LEU A 76 -21.22 3.63 -31.57
C LEU A 76 -22.44 3.03 -32.26
N ILE A 77 -23.55 2.84 -31.56
CA ILE A 77 -24.81 2.33 -32.15
C ILE A 77 -25.36 3.35 -33.15
N GLU A 78 -25.40 4.64 -32.80
CA GLU A 78 -25.88 5.70 -33.71
C GLU A 78 -25.01 5.82 -34.96
N ALA A 79 -23.68 5.72 -34.81
CA ALA A 79 -22.76 5.70 -35.94
C ALA A 79 -22.95 4.47 -36.84
N ASP A 80 -23.26 3.31 -36.25
CA ASP A 80 -23.53 2.07 -36.99
C ASP A 80 -24.87 2.18 -37.74
N GLU A 81 -25.94 2.65 -37.09
CA GLU A 81 -27.24 2.94 -37.73
C GLU A 81 -27.11 3.95 -38.87
N ALA A 82 -26.30 5.01 -38.69
CA ALA A 82 -26.01 5.99 -39.72
C ALA A 82 -25.16 5.41 -40.87
N GLY A 83 -24.23 4.49 -40.57
CA GLY A 83 -23.43 3.77 -41.55
C GLY A 83 -24.25 2.78 -42.38
N PHE A 84 -25.27 2.16 -41.80
CA PHE A 84 -26.22 1.29 -42.50
C PHE A 84 -27.30 2.06 -43.28
N SER A 85 -27.50 3.36 -43.04
CA SER A 85 -28.31 4.25 -43.87
C SER A 85 -27.58 4.65 -45.16
N LEU A 86 -27.07 3.66 -45.89
CA LEU A 86 -26.67 3.84 -47.28
C LEU A 86 -27.96 3.98 -48.11
N LYS A 87 -28.23 5.23 -48.49
CA LYS A 87 -29.20 5.66 -49.51
C LYS A 87 -29.30 4.64 -50.65
N VAL A 88 -30.50 4.09 -50.83
CA VAL A 88 -31.03 3.68 -52.14
C VAL A 88 -31.27 4.93 -52.97
#